data_AF-A0A8T4E891-F1
#
_entry.id   AF-A0A8T4E891-F1
#
_cell.length_a   1.000
_cell.length_b   1.000
_cell.length_c   1.000
_cell.angle_alpha   90.00
_cell.angle_beta   90.00
_cell.angle_gamma   90.00
#
_symmetry.space_group_name_H-M   'P 1'
#
loop_
_entity.id
_entity.type
_entity.pdbx_description
1 polymer ?
#
loop_
_entity_poly.entity_id
_entity_poly.type
_entity_poly.pdbx_seq_one_letter_code
_entity_poly.pdbx_strand_id
1 'polypeptide(L)'
;MQILDLLTDPLVLIIIAWIVAVVAAGVWIRRPKTKVVKVKGPLMKPIGKMIVDIERGKDLTPPPTKPRQEIITELFTSKMNAIGLEPSLDSGYIPVSHTPLARFLKDRGVADDTVSAIIAGLMEEDTEEAVREIIDATAESPEVNLVGSELEKAKQLAVDEWRNMRGQ
;
A
#
# COMPACT_ATOMS: atom_id res chain seq x y z
N MET A 1 41.37 -27.99 -52.24
CA MET A 1 42.60 -27.46 -51.61
C MET A 1 42.82 -25.95 -51.82
N GLN A 2 42.04 -25.24 -52.64
CA GLN A 2 42.25 -23.79 -52.86
C GLN A 2 41.76 -22.88 -51.71
N ILE A 3 40.85 -23.34 -50.86
CA ILE A 3 40.31 -22.54 -49.73
C ILE A 3 41.34 -22.41 -48.59
N LEU A 4 42.19 -23.42 -48.41
CA LEU A 4 43.22 -23.43 -47.38
C LEU A 4 44.38 -22.47 -47.72
N ASP A 5 44.74 -22.37 -49.01
CA ASP A 5 45.79 -21.44 -49.45
C ASP A 5 45.38 -19.97 -49.26
N LEU A 6 44.08 -19.67 -49.42
CA LEU A 6 43.51 -18.33 -49.20
C LEU A 6 43.59 -17.88 -47.72
N LEU A 7 43.63 -18.83 -46.78
CA LEU A 7 43.74 -18.57 -45.33
C LEU A 7 45.19 -18.34 -44.87
N THR A 8 46.17 -18.72 -45.69
CA THR A 8 47.62 -18.50 -45.44
C THR A 8 48.16 -17.23 -46.07
N ASP A 9 47.39 -16.57 -46.95
CA ASP A 9 47.79 -15.31 -47.55
C ASP A 9 47.78 -14.19 -46.48
N PRO A 10 48.93 -13.57 -46.19
CA PRO A 10 49.04 -12.54 -45.15
C PRO A 10 48.11 -11.35 -45.41
N LEU A 11 47.77 -11.06 -46.67
CA LEU A 11 46.89 -9.96 -47.04
C LEU A 11 45.43 -10.26 -46.68
N VAL A 12 44.99 -11.52 -46.87
CA VAL A 12 43.64 -11.97 -46.50
C VAL A 12 43.47 -12.01 -44.98
N LEU A 13 44.51 -12.42 -44.24
CA LEU A 13 44.49 -12.40 -42.77
C LEU A 13 44.32 -10.99 -42.19
N ILE A 14 44.98 -9.98 -42.78
CA ILE A 14 44.84 -8.58 -42.36
C ILE A 14 43.41 -8.08 -42.61
N ILE A 15 42.81 -8.42 -43.75
CA ILE A 15 41.43 -8.03 -44.08
C ILE A 15 40.43 -8.67 -43.10
N ILE A 16 40.58 -9.96 -42.81
CA ILE A 16 39.71 -10.66 -41.85
C ILE A 16 39.86 -10.05 -40.44
N ALA A 17 41.08 -9.76 -40.00
CA ALA A 17 41.32 -9.11 -38.71
C ALA A 17 40.63 -7.74 -38.63
N TRP A 18 40.65 -6.96 -39.72
CA TRP A 18 39.95 -5.69 -39.82
C TRP A 18 38.43 -5.84 -39.73
N ILE A 19 37.86 -6.82 -40.43
CA ILE A 19 36.43 -7.12 -40.38
C ILE A 19 36.01 -7.50 -38.96
N VAL A 20 36.77 -8.37 -38.29
CA VAL A 20 36.50 -8.76 -36.90
C VAL A 20 36.59 -7.57 -35.95
N ALA A 21 37.58 -6.68 -36.13
CA ALA A 21 37.74 -5.48 -35.32
C ALA A 21 36.58 -4.50 -35.49
N VAL A 22 36.10 -4.29 -36.73
CA VAL A 22 34.96 -3.41 -37.02
C VAL A 22 33.67 -3.98 -36.44
N VAL A 23 33.45 -5.30 -36.56
CA VAL A 23 32.28 -5.97 -35.97
C VAL A 23 32.33 -5.88 -34.43
N ALA A 24 33.49 -6.15 -33.83
CA ALA A 24 33.67 -6.03 -32.38
C ALA A 24 33.43 -4.59 -31.88
N ALA A 25 33.94 -3.58 -32.59
CA ALA A 25 33.71 -2.17 -32.27
C ALA A 25 32.24 -1.79 -32.41
N GLY A 26 31.57 -2.24 -33.47
CA GLY A 26 30.14 -2.01 -33.70
C GLY A 26 29.26 -2.62 -32.60
N VAL A 27 29.57 -3.85 -32.16
CA VAL A 27 28.88 -4.50 -31.04
C VAL A 27 29.14 -3.77 -29.72
N TRP A 28 30.34 -3.26 -29.51
CA TRP A 28 30.69 -2.55 -28.27
C TRP A 28 30.02 -1.17 -28.17
N ILE A 29 29.92 -0.45 -29.29
CA ILE A 29 29.21 0.84 -29.36
C ILE A 29 27.70 0.67 -29.19
N ARG A 30 27.12 -0.44 -29.66
CA ARG A 30 25.69 -0.73 -29.51
C ARG A 30 25.28 -1.20 -28.11
N ARG A 31 26.21 -1.43 -27.18
CA ARG A 31 25.82 -1.72 -25.80
C ARG A 31 25.18 -0.46 -25.19
N PRO A 32 23.89 -0.49 -24.81
CA PRO A 32 23.26 0.66 -24.20
C PRO A 32 24.01 0.96 -22.89
N LYS A 33 24.63 2.13 -22.80
CA LYS A 33 25.09 2.66 -21.52
C LYS A 33 23.84 2.97 -20.71
N THR A 34 23.38 1.99 -19.94
CA THR A 34 22.30 2.15 -18.97
C THR A 34 22.71 3.27 -18.02
N LYS A 35 22.15 4.46 -18.23
CA LYS A 35 22.27 5.57 -17.31
C LYS A 35 21.57 5.15 -16.03
N VAL A 36 22.35 4.71 -15.05
CA VAL A 36 21.87 4.44 -13.69
C VAL A 36 21.28 5.74 -13.17
N VAL A 37 19.95 5.82 -13.14
CA VAL A 37 19.23 6.98 -12.61
C VAL A 37 19.59 7.08 -11.14
N LYS A 38 20.42 8.06 -10.78
CA LYS A 38 20.82 8.34 -9.40
C LYS A 38 19.64 8.99 -8.67
N VAL A 39 18.69 8.20 -8.22
CA VAL A 39 17.64 8.65 -7.29
C VAL A 39 18.28 8.74 -5.89
N LYS A 40 18.47 9.94 -5.36
CA LYS A 40 19.07 10.15 -4.02
C LYS A 40 18.05 9.83 -2.92
N GLY A 41 18.36 8.89 -2.02
CA GLY A 41 17.60 8.68 -0.78
C GLY A 41 17.83 7.32 -0.10
N PRO A 42 17.33 7.12 1.14
CA PRO A 42 17.42 5.86 1.90
C PRO A 42 16.74 4.66 1.19
N LEU A 43 15.93 4.92 0.16
CA LEU A 43 15.30 3.92 -0.71
C LEU A 43 16.23 3.42 -1.85
N MET A 44 17.49 3.87 -1.93
CA MET A 44 18.42 3.48 -3.01
C MET A 44 18.74 1.99 -3.06
N LYS A 45 18.98 1.35 -1.91
CA LYS A 45 19.43 -0.04 -1.86
C LYS A 45 18.33 -1.03 -2.28
N PRO A 46 17.08 -0.91 -1.79
CA PRO A 46 16.00 -1.78 -2.22
C PRO A 46 15.67 -1.61 -3.71
N ILE A 47 15.58 -0.36 -4.18
CA ILE A 47 15.24 -0.07 -5.59
C ILE A 47 16.35 -0.58 -6.52
N GLY A 48 17.62 -0.33 -6.18
CA GLY A 48 18.75 -0.82 -6.97
C GLY A 48 18.79 -2.36 -7.05
N LYS A 49 18.48 -3.05 -5.94
CA LYS A 49 18.41 -4.52 -5.92
C LYS A 49 17.26 -5.05 -6.79
N MET A 50 16.07 -4.44 -6.71
CA MET A 50 14.94 -4.81 -7.55
C MET A 50 15.24 -4.61 -9.05
N ILE A 51 15.89 -3.52 -9.43
CA ILE A 51 16.31 -3.28 -10.83
C ILE A 51 17.25 -4.40 -11.31
N VAL A 52 18.25 -4.77 -10.50
CA VAL A 52 19.19 -5.85 -10.85
C VAL A 52 18.50 -7.21 -10.92
N ASP A 53 17.53 -7.48 -10.05
CA ASP A 53 16.78 -8.75 -10.07
C ASP A 53 15.85 -8.84 -11.29
N ILE A 54 15.22 -7.73 -11.72
CA ILE A 54 14.47 -7.62 -12.98
C ILE A 54 15.38 -7.86 -14.19
N GLU A 55 16.55 -7.21 -14.24
CA GLU A 55 17.51 -7.38 -15.33
C GLU A 55 18.04 -8.83 -15.45
N ARG A 56 18.05 -9.58 -14.34
CA ARG A 56 18.47 -10.97 -14.28
C ARG A 56 17.33 -11.97 -14.47
N GLY A 57 16.11 -11.51 -14.74
CA GLY A 57 14.92 -12.36 -14.92
C GLY A 57 14.55 -13.14 -13.66
N LYS A 58 14.88 -12.62 -12.47
CA LYS A 58 14.53 -13.23 -11.19
C LYS A 58 13.18 -12.71 -10.69
N ASP A 59 12.45 -13.56 -9.97
CA ASP A 59 11.23 -13.15 -9.29
C ASP A 59 11.52 -12.06 -8.26
N LEU A 60 10.71 -11.00 -8.32
CA LEU A 60 10.81 -9.86 -7.42
C LEU A 60 10.30 -10.25 -6.03
N THR A 61 11.19 -10.27 -5.05
CA THR A 61 10.78 -10.30 -3.64
C THR A 61 10.41 -8.88 -3.20
N PRO A 62 9.14 -8.59 -2.86
CA PRO A 62 8.77 -7.27 -2.36
C PRO A 62 9.55 -6.96 -1.08
N PRO A 63 9.94 -5.70 -0.85
CA PRO A 63 10.59 -5.31 0.39
C PRO A 63 9.66 -5.59 1.58
N PRO A 64 10.21 -5.92 2.76
CA PRO A 64 9.39 -6.09 3.95
C PRO A 64 8.67 -4.76 4.25
N THR A 65 7.34 -4.78 4.14
CA THR A 65 6.50 -3.64 4.48
C THR A 65 6.06 -3.77 5.93
N LYS A 66 6.07 -2.65 6.65
CA LYS A 66 5.45 -2.57 7.97
C LYS A 66 3.93 -2.70 7.82
N PRO A 67 3.23 -3.33 8.79
CA PRO A 67 1.77 -3.31 8.82
C PRO A 67 1.26 -1.88 8.97
N ARG A 68 0.12 -1.58 8.35
CA ARG A 68 -0.48 -0.22 8.32
C ARG A 68 -0.66 0.37 9.72
N GLN A 69 -1.07 -0.46 10.69
CA GLN A 69 -1.30 -0.01 12.06
C GLN A 69 -0.01 0.43 12.76
N GLU A 70 1.13 -0.21 12.47
CA GLU A 70 2.42 0.22 13.02
C GLU A 70 2.82 1.58 12.46
N ILE A 71 2.59 1.81 11.16
CA ILE A 71 2.86 3.10 10.52
C ILE A 71 1.98 4.22 11.13
N ILE A 72 0.68 3.96 11.30
CA ILE A 72 -0.27 4.92 11.89
C ILE A 72 0.14 5.22 13.34
N THR A 73 0.50 4.18 14.08
CA THR A 73 0.92 4.29 15.48
C THR A 73 2.17 5.17 15.59
N GLU A 74 3.21 4.88 14.81
CA GLU A 74 4.46 5.65 14.77
C GLU A 74 4.21 7.14 14.43
N LEU A 75 3.34 7.40 13.43
CA LEU A 75 3.01 8.74 12.99
C LEU A 75 2.25 9.55 14.07
N PHE A 76 1.28 8.92 14.73
CA PHE A 76 0.50 9.56 15.78
C PHE A 76 1.33 9.79 17.04
N THR A 77 2.12 8.82 17.48
CA THR A 77 3.06 9.00 18.60
C THR A 77 4.03 10.15 18.32
N SER A 78 4.57 10.23 17.09
CA SER A 78 5.44 11.34 16.70
C SER A 78 4.75 12.70 16.79
N LYS A 79 3.47 12.80 16.37
CA LYS A 79 2.69 14.03 16.43
C LYS A 79 2.31 14.43 17.86
N MET A 80 1.92 13.47 18.69
CA MET A 80 1.61 13.67 20.12
C MET A 80 2.83 14.16 20.89
N ASN A 81 3.99 13.53 20.68
CA ASN A 81 5.25 13.96 21.28
C ASN A 81 5.64 15.37 20.85
N ALA A 82 5.38 15.74 19.59
CA ALA A 82 5.68 17.08 19.08
C ALA A 82 4.86 18.19 19.78
N ILE A 83 3.70 17.85 20.35
CA ILE A 83 2.86 18.76 21.14
C ILE A 83 2.96 18.52 22.65
N GLY A 84 3.92 17.68 23.09
CA GLY A 84 4.18 17.40 24.51
C GLY A 84 3.14 16.52 25.19
N LEU A 85 2.34 15.77 24.43
CA LEU A 85 1.35 14.85 24.97
C LEU A 85 1.85 13.41 24.89
N GLU A 86 1.54 12.61 25.91
CA GLU A 86 1.85 11.19 25.95
C GLU A 86 0.65 10.37 25.45
N PRO A 87 0.80 9.57 24.38
CA PRO A 87 -0.29 8.74 23.88
C PRO A 87 -0.60 7.60 24.85
N SER A 88 -1.88 7.35 25.13
CA SER A 88 -2.29 6.19 25.93
C SER A 88 -1.92 4.89 25.20
N LEU A 89 -1.23 3.99 25.90
CA LEU A 89 -0.72 2.71 25.40
C LEU A 89 -1.58 1.51 25.81
N ASP A 90 -2.80 1.72 26.32
CA ASP A 90 -3.65 0.66 26.91
C ASP A 90 -3.88 -0.57 26.01
N SER A 91 -3.73 -0.43 24.68
CA SER A 91 -3.87 -1.53 23.70
C SER A 91 -2.59 -1.89 22.94
N GLY A 92 -1.42 -1.30 23.25
CA GLY A 92 -0.17 -1.50 22.51
C GLY A 92 -0.11 -0.91 21.08
N TYR A 93 -1.28 -0.63 20.49
CA TYR A 93 -1.50 0.18 19.30
C TYR A 93 -2.43 1.35 19.66
N ILE A 94 -2.27 2.49 19.00
CA ILE A 94 -3.20 3.61 19.18
C ILE A 94 -4.59 3.18 18.70
N PRO A 95 -5.66 3.47 19.46
CA PRO A 95 -7.01 3.16 19.03
C PRO A 95 -7.22 3.80 17.66
N VAL A 96 -7.48 2.98 16.64
CA VAL A 96 -8.14 3.45 15.43
C VAL A 96 -9.37 4.17 15.96
N SER A 97 -9.48 5.47 15.71
CA SER A 97 -10.49 6.33 16.32
C SER A 97 -11.86 5.73 16.04
N HIS A 98 -12.35 4.93 16.98
CA HIS A 98 -13.68 4.36 16.90
C HIS A 98 -14.62 5.54 17.04
N THR A 99 -15.46 5.73 16.03
CA THR A 99 -16.51 6.73 16.11
C THR A 99 -17.40 6.40 17.33
N PRO A 100 -18.01 7.40 17.99
CA PRO A 100 -18.94 7.17 19.09
C PRO A 100 -19.91 5.97 18.93
N LEU A 101 -20.47 5.77 17.75
CA LEU A 101 -21.30 4.65 17.32
C LEU A 101 -20.50 3.34 17.28
N ALA A 102 -19.32 3.34 16.66
CA ALA A 102 -18.46 2.16 16.61
C ALA A 102 -18.14 1.65 18.02
N ARG A 103 -17.81 2.58 18.93
CA ARG A 103 -17.56 2.28 20.33
C ARG A 103 -18.83 1.76 21.02
N PHE A 104 -19.97 2.40 20.79
CA PHE A 104 -21.25 2.01 21.35
C PHE A 104 -21.68 0.58 20.96
N LEU A 105 -21.43 0.18 19.71
CA LEU A 105 -21.70 -1.17 19.19
C LEU A 105 -20.70 -2.19 19.73
N LYS A 106 -19.42 -1.83 19.78
CA LYS A 106 -18.36 -2.70 20.32
C LYS A 106 -18.56 -3.00 21.80
N ASP A 107 -18.98 -2.01 22.59
CA ASP A 107 -19.30 -2.17 24.02
C ASP A 107 -20.47 -3.17 24.25
N ARG A 108 -21.26 -3.47 23.20
CA ARG A 108 -22.34 -4.47 23.21
C ARG A 108 -21.94 -5.83 22.63
N GLY A 109 -20.66 -6.01 22.30
CA GLY A 109 -20.14 -7.27 21.78
C GLY A 109 -20.36 -7.48 20.29
N VAL A 110 -20.70 -6.43 19.53
CA VAL A 110 -20.75 -6.51 18.07
C VAL A 110 -19.33 -6.68 17.53
N ALA A 111 -19.15 -7.64 16.61
CA ALA A 111 -17.86 -7.93 16.00
C ALA A 111 -17.32 -6.74 15.19
N ASP A 112 -16.00 -6.52 15.22
CA ASP A 112 -15.34 -5.38 14.57
C ASP A 112 -15.61 -5.33 13.05
N ASP A 113 -15.75 -6.49 12.40
CA ASP A 113 -16.09 -6.59 10.97
C ASP A 113 -17.52 -6.11 10.70
N THR A 114 -18.47 -6.51 11.55
CA THR A 114 -19.87 -6.08 11.48
C THR A 114 -19.99 -4.58 11.75
N VAL A 115 -19.29 -4.06 12.77
CA VAL A 115 -19.23 -2.62 13.06
C VAL A 115 -18.66 -1.84 11.86
N SER A 116 -17.60 -2.36 11.24
CA SER A 116 -16.98 -1.72 10.08
C SER A 116 -17.91 -1.70 8.86
N ALA A 117 -18.67 -2.78 8.62
CA ALA A 117 -19.65 -2.87 7.55
C ALA A 117 -20.81 -1.87 7.75
N ILE A 118 -21.31 -1.74 8.98
CA ILE A 118 -22.37 -0.77 9.33
C ILE A 118 -21.89 0.65 9.05
N ILE A 119 -20.70 1.01 9.55
CA ILE A 119 -20.15 2.36 9.35
C ILE A 119 -19.93 2.65 7.86
N ALA A 120 -19.42 1.69 7.09
CA ALA A 120 -19.26 1.84 5.66
C ALA A 120 -20.60 2.12 4.96
N GLY A 121 -21.66 1.36 5.28
CA GLY A 121 -22.99 1.59 4.73
C GLY A 121 -23.54 2.97 5.08
N LEU A 122 -23.38 3.41 6.33
CA LEU A 122 -23.80 4.75 6.77
C LEU A 122 -23.09 5.88 6.03
N MET A 123 -21.85 5.68 5.61
CA MET A 123 -21.09 6.68 4.86
C MET A 123 -21.55 6.82 3.41
N GLU A 124 -22.20 5.80 2.85
CA GLU A 124 -22.69 5.79 1.47
C GLU A 124 -24.06 6.49 1.32
N GLU A 125 -24.81 6.63 2.42
CA GLU A 125 -26.16 7.19 2.39
C GLU A 125 -26.21 8.72 2.36
N ASP A 126 -27.19 9.24 1.61
CA ASP A 126 -27.40 10.68 1.38
C ASP A 126 -28.48 11.32 2.25
N THR A 127 -29.28 10.55 2.97
CA THR A 127 -30.38 11.05 3.80
C THR A 127 -30.29 10.57 5.25
N GLU A 128 -30.79 11.39 6.17
CA GLU A 128 -30.86 11.02 7.59
C GLU A 128 -31.79 9.82 7.82
N GLU A 129 -32.89 9.76 7.07
CA GLU A 129 -33.85 8.67 7.13
C GLU A 129 -33.20 7.34 6.76
N ALA A 130 -32.40 7.30 5.69
CA ALA A 130 -31.68 6.09 5.26
C ALA A 130 -30.66 5.64 6.32
N VAL A 131 -29.96 6.58 6.96
CA VAL A 131 -29.05 6.29 8.08
C VAL A 131 -29.77 5.61 9.25
N ARG A 132 -30.96 6.10 9.61
CA ARG A 132 -31.78 5.49 10.67
C ARG A 132 -32.29 4.10 10.25
N GLU A 133 -32.70 3.94 9.00
CA GLU A 133 -33.17 2.66 8.44
C GLU A 133 -32.08 1.60 8.41
N ILE A 134 -30.83 1.96 8.12
CA ILE A 134 -29.69 1.03 8.20
C ILE A 134 -29.52 0.51 9.62
N ILE A 135 -29.61 1.38 10.63
CA ILE A 135 -29.51 0.96 12.03
C ILE A 135 -30.69 0.07 12.44
N ASP A 136 -31.90 0.36 11.97
CA ASP A 136 -33.07 -0.49 12.19
C ASP A 136 -32.88 -1.88 11.58
N ALA A 137 -32.49 -1.95 10.31
CA ALA A 137 -32.23 -3.22 9.62
C ALA A 137 -31.09 -4.01 10.29
N THR A 138 -30.08 -3.32 10.78
CA THR A 138 -28.95 -3.93 11.48
C THR A 138 -29.37 -4.46 12.86
N ALA A 139 -30.24 -3.74 13.57
CA ALA A 139 -30.70 -4.13 14.90
C ALA A 139 -31.52 -5.42 14.91
N GLU A 140 -32.17 -5.75 13.79
CA GLU A 140 -32.88 -7.02 13.58
C GLU A 140 -31.93 -8.22 13.42
N SER A 141 -30.64 -7.98 13.15
CA SER A 141 -29.65 -9.04 13.03
C SER A 141 -29.34 -9.68 14.40
N PRO A 142 -29.23 -11.03 14.47
CA PRO A 142 -28.86 -11.75 15.70
C PRO A 142 -27.52 -11.31 16.31
N GLU A 143 -26.63 -10.77 15.49
CA GLU A 143 -25.29 -10.34 15.89
C GLU A 143 -25.25 -8.97 16.59
N VAL A 144 -26.28 -8.14 16.40
CA VAL A 144 -26.32 -6.76 16.90
C VAL A 144 -27.41 -6.56 17.93
N ASN A 145 -28.60 -7.13 17.70
CA ASN A 145 -29.71 -7.25 18.65
C ASN A 145 -29.91 -6.02 19.56
N LEU A 146 -30.14 -4.85 18.96
CA LEU A 146 -30.41 -3.61 19.68
C LEU A 146 -31.92 -3.45 19.88
N VAL A 147 -32.36 -3.20 21.12
CA VAL A 147 -33.78 -3.05 21.44
C VAL A 147 -34.07 -1.81 22.28
N GLY A 148 -35.26 -1.24 22.10
CA GLY A 148 -35.79 -0.14 22.91
C GLY A 148 -34.88 1.10 22.92
N SER A 149 -34.46 1.52 24.11
CA SER A 149 -33.61 2.71 24.29
C SER A 149 -32.23 2.59 23.67
N GLU A 150 -31.72 1.38 23.48
CA GLU A 150 -30.40 1.18 22.88
C GLU A 150 -30.41 1.41 21.38
N LEU A 151 -31.48 0.98 20.72
CA LEU A 151 -31.73 1.22 19.31
C LEU A 151 -31.86 2.72 19.03
N GLU A 152 -32.66 3.44 19.81
CA GLU A 152 -32.83 4.89 19.65
C GLU A 152 -31.52 5.64 19.88
N LYS A 153 -30.69 5.18 20.84
CA LYS A 153 -29.37 5.76 21.07
C LYS A 153 -28.41 5.48 19.91
N ALA A 154 -28.43 4.27 19.34
CA ALA A 154 -27.63 3.93 18.16
C ALA A 154 -28.02 4.78 16.95
N LYS A 155 -29.32 4.97 16.71
CA LYS A 155 -29.84 5.85 15.65
C LYS A 155 -29.34 7.27 15.82
N GLN A 156 -29.46 7.83 17.02
CA GLN A 156 -29.02 9.20 17.27
C GLN A 156 -27.51 9.34 17.05
N LEU A 157 -26.70 8.41 17.56
CA LEU A 157 -25.25 8.41 17.35
C LEU A 157 -24.88 8.28 15.86
N ALA A 158 -25.59 7.45 15.09
CA ALA A 158 -25.38 7.30 13.66
C ALA A 158 -25.69 8.59 12.89
N VAL A 159 -26.80 9.26 13.21
CA VAL A 159 -27.16 10.56 12.61
C VAL A 159 -26.15 11.64 12.97
N ASP A 160 -25.76 11.72 14.24
CA ASP A 160 -24.79 12.73 14.70
C ASP A 160 -23.45 12.56 13.99
N GLU A 161 -22.98 11.32 13.83
CA GLU A 161 -21.77 11.02 13.07
C GLU A 161 -21.90 11.35 11.58
N TRP A 162 -23.01 10.97 10.96
CA TRP A 162 -23.27 11.26 9.55
C TRP A 162 -23.28 12.76 9.27
N ARG A 163 -23.94 13.56 10.13
CA ARG A 163 -23.94 15.03 10.06
C ARG A 163 -22.54 15.60 10.22
N ASN A 164 -21.82 15.16 11.26
CA ASN A 164 -20.45 15.60 11.52
C ASN A 164 -19.50 15.30 10.34
N MET A 165 -19.67 14.16 9.68
CA MET A 165 -18.86 13.79 8.50
C MET A 165 -19.19 14.66 7.27
N ARG A 166 -20.45 15.06 7.10
CA ARG A 166 -20.89 15.93 5.99
C ARG A 166 -20.73 17.43 6.28
N GLY A 167 -20.33 17.80 7.50
CA GLY A 167 -20.18 19.19 7.92
C GLY A 167 -21.51 19.94 8.02
N GLN A 168 -22.59 19.22 8.33
CA GLN A 168 -23.94 19.75 8.53
C GLN A 168 -24.29 19.92 10.01
#